data_AF-A0AA39P254-F1
#
_entry.id   AF-A0AA39P254-F1
#
_cell.length_a   1.000
_cell.length_b   1.000
_cell.length_c   1.000
_cell.angle_alpha   90.00
_cell.angle_beta   90.00
_cell.angle_gamma   90.00
#
_symmetry.space_group_name_H-M   'P 1'
#
loop_
_entity.id
_entity.type
_entity.pdbx_description
1 polymer ?
#
loop_
_entity_poly.entity_id
_entity_poly.type
_entity_poly.pdbx_seq_one_letter_code
_entity_poly.pdbx_strand_id
1 'polypeptide(L)'
;MCLSAKKAMGESSRSTSKGSTPMPFMPYLVVALVALAAFAWAKMFPGGMQELRLPQSVLVDPRLTAALGANASFREDSFDSHFNPTNTSPPFFQIFDRSFLAILGSSPSIHEVASNDTFAFAHEAPIYDPSLDEVFFASNDGGLLGMSDLEHNNQISKLNLSATEVATGSSVPITPLILPDTIQMTNGGTGPYRSSLLLITSGRGPLPPSIALVNPNPPHNVTVLLDNYFGRQFNSLNDIKVHPISGKIFFTDVVYGSLFHFRPAPQLPNQVYRFDPGTGAVRVVADGFDKCNGLAFSGDGNTAYV
;
A
#
# COMPACT_ATOMS: atom_id res chain seq x y z
N MET A 1 30.68 15.65 49.47
CA MET A 1 30.23 14.60 50.41
C MET A 1 30.39 13.28 49.68
N CYS A 2 31.49 12.54 49.85
CA CYS A 2 31.83 11.70 51.01
C CYS A 2 30.68 10.70 51.27
N LEU A 3 30.86 9.40 51.04
CA LEU A 3 31.61 8.55 51.97
C LEU A 3 32.24 7.30 51.32
N SER A 4 33.46 7.06 51.78
CA SER A 4 34.26 5.85 51.67
C SER A 4 34.07 4.96 52.93
N ALA A 5 34.72 3.80 52.90
CA ALA A 5 35.07 2.86 53.99
C ALA A 5 34.16 1.62 54.09
N LYS A 6 34.69 0.40 54.24
CA LYS A 6 35.84 0.01 55.06
C LYS A 6 36.68 -1.13 54.49
N LYS A 7 37.98 -1.01 54.75
CA LYS A 7 39.02 -2.03 54.74
C LYS A 7 38.94 -2.84 56.05
N ALA A 8 39.10 -4.15 55.99
CA ALA A 8 39.50 -4.97 57.13
C ALA A 8 40.64 -5.89 56.67
N MET A 9 41.79 -5.76 57.35
CA MET A 9 42.94 -6.64 57.21
C MET A 9 42.78 -7.83 58.16
N GLY A 10 43.27 -8.98 57.72
CA GLY A 10 43.56 -10.14 58.57
C GLY A 10 44.56 -11.02 57.84
N GLU A 11 45.84 -10.90 58.22
CA GLU A 11 46.91 -11.80 57.78
C GLU A 11 46.75 -13.19 58.42
N SER A 12 47.00 -14.23 57.63
CA SER A 12 47.61 -15.46 58.14
C SER A 12 48.36 -16.14 56.99
N SER A 13 49.68 -16.00 57.04
CA SER A 13 50.64 -16.69 56.21
C SER A 13 50.57 -18.21 56.37
N ARG A 14 50.39 -18.95 55.27
CA ARG A 14 50.91 -20.32 55.16
C ARG A 14 51.49 -20.55 53.78
N SER A 15 52.81 -20.65 53.76
CA SER A 15 53.63 -21.19 52.68
C SER A 15 53.22 -22.64 52.43
N THR A 16 52.79 -22.95 51.21
CA THR A 16 52.87 -24.31 50.65
C THR A 16 53.33 -24.25 49.21
N SER A 17 54.27 -25.15 48.93
CA SER A 17 55.10 -25.30 47.75
C SER A 17 54.37 -25.41 46.42
N LYS A 18 55.07 -24.91 45.38
CA LYS A 18 54.90 -25.21 43.95
C LYS A 18 54.37 -26.62 43.67
N GLY A 19 53.28 -26.67 42.91
CA GLY A 19 52.92 -27.80 42.08
C GLY A 19 52.43 -27.25 40.74
N SER A 20 53.28 -27.28 39.72
CA SER A 20 52.92 -26.95 38.35
C SER A 20 52.04 -28.07 37.78
N THR A 21 50.73 -27.84 37.71
CA THR A 21 49.83 -28.67 36.92
C THR A 21 49.99 -28.32 35.45
N PRO A 22 50.24 -29.29 34.55
CA PRO A 22 50.26 -29.01 33.12
C PRO A 22 48.84 -28.69 32.67
N MET A 23 48.68 -27.58 31.93
CA MET A 23 47.43 -27.29 31.23
C MET A 23 47.06 -28.48 30.34
N PRO A 24 45.80 -28.94 30.31
CA PRO A 24 45.41 -30.00 29.42
C PRO A 24 45.55 -29.49 27.99
N PHE A 25 46.34 -30.20 27.18
CA PHE A 25 46.55 -30.00 25.74
C PHE A 25 45.27 -30.27 24.89
N MET A 26 44.09 -30.05 25.46
CA MET A 26 42.79 -30.42 24.89
C MET A 26 41.94 -29.28 24.27
N PRO A 27 42.23 -27.96 24.41
CA PRO A 27 41.38 -26.95 23.77
C PRO A 27 41.67 -26.81 22.27
N TYR A 28 42.92 -26.99 21.85
CA TYR A 28 43.32 -26.79 20.44
C TYR A 28 42.83 -27.91 19.53
N LEU A 29 42.78 -29.15 20.02
CA LEU A 29 42.32 -30.29 19.22
C LEU A 29 40.81 -30.21 18.95
N VAL A 30 40.03 -29.79 19.94
CA VAL A 30 38.59 -29.59 19.80
C VAL A 30 38.28 -28.42 18.87
N VAL A 31 39.00 -27.29 19.01
CA VAL A 31 38.86 -26.14 18.11
C VAL A 31 39.25 -26.51 16.67
N ALA A 32 40.33 -27.26 16.48
CA ALA A 32 40.76 -27.73 15.17
C ALA A 32 39.76 -28.72 14.56
N LEU A 33 39.18 -29.63 15.34
CA LEU A 33 38.17 -30.58 14.89
C LEU A 33 36.86 -29.86 14.52
N VAL A 34 36.43 -28.87 15.29
CA VAL A 34 35.26 -28.04 14.97
C VAL A 34 35.50 -27.21 13.71
N ALA A 35 36.70 -26.63 13.55
CA ALA A 35 37.06 -25.88 12.35
C ALA A 35 37.14 -26.78 11.11
N LEU A 36 37.71 -27.98 11.23
CA LEU A 36 37.75 -28.98 10.16
C LEU A 36 36.36 -29.49 9.80
N ALA A 37 35.50 -29.72 10.79
CA ALA A 37 34.10 -30.11 10.56
C ALA A 37 33.31 -28.99 9.87
N ALA A 38 33.49 -27.72 10.28
CA ALA A 38 32.88 -26.58 9.63
C ALA A 38 33.38 -26.38 8.20
N PHE A 39 34.69 -26.56 7.96
CA PHE A 39 35.30 -26.50 6.63
C PHE A 39 34.84 -27.65 5.73
N ALA A 40 34.75 -28.87 6.27
CA ALA A 40 34.22 -30.03 5.55
C ALA A 40 32.74 -29.88 5.23
N TRP A 41 31.93 -29.35 6.16
CA TRP A 41 30.52 -29.00 5.93
C TRP A 41 30.39 -27.97 4.81
N ALA A 42 31.18 -26.89 4.83
CA ALA A 42 31.19 -25.88 3.79
C ALA A 42 31.61 -26.41 2.41
N LYS A 43 32.43 -27.48 2.35
CA LYS A 43 32.83 -28.15 1.10
C LYS A 43 31.86 -29.23 0.62
N MET A 44 31.16 -29.92 1.53
CA MET A 44 30.14 -30.92 1.19
C MET A 44 28.83 -30.27 0.74
N PHE A 45 28.59 -29.02 1.16
CA PHE A 45 27.52 -28.16 0.67
C PHE A 45 28.11 -26.92 -0.05
N PRO A 46 28.73 -27.09 -1.24
CA PRO A 46 29.32 -25.98 -1.99
C PRO A 46 28.29 -24.96 -2.48
N GLY A 47 27.00 -25.28 -2.38
CA GLY A 47 25.93 -24.30 -2.41
C GLY A 47 25.83 -23.61 -1.06
N GLY A 48 26.58 -22.52 -0.85
CA GLY A 48 26.11 -21.49 0.08
C GLY A 48 24.65 -21.22 -0.26
N MET A 49 23.75 -21.21 0.76
CA MET A 49 22.28 -21.15 0.62
C MET A 49 21.92 -20.63 -0.77
N GLN A 50 21.58 -21.54 -1.69
CA GLN A 50 21.27 -21.16 -3.06
C GLN A 50 20.17 -20.14 -2.95
N GLU A 51 20.53 -18.88 -3.15
CA GLU A 51 19.67 -17.77 -2.79
C GLU A 51 18.40 -17.97 -3.60
N LEU A 52 17.27 -18.09 -2.91
CA LEU A 52 16.00 -18.41 -3.57
C LEU A 52 15.73 -17.32 -4.61
N ARG A 53 16.04 -17.59 -5.88
CA ARG A 53 15.83 -16.65 -6.98
C ARG A 53 14.41 -16.83 -7.45
N LEU A 54 13.49 -16.12 -6.80
CA LEU A 54 12.12 -16.00 -7.28
C LEU A 54 12.14 -15.33 -8.67
N PRO A 55 11.21 -15.70 -9.58
CA PRO A 55 11.02 -15.00 -10.85
C PRO A 55 10.82 -13.50 -10.62
N GLN A 56 11.30 -12.69 -11.59
CA GLN A 56 11.12 -11.23 -11.59
C GLN A 56 11.46 -10.56 -10.24
N SER A 57 12.46 -11.04 -9.50
CA SER A 57 12.75 -10.54 -8.14
C SER A 57 14.24 -10.32 -7.94
N VAL A 58 14.60 -9.21 -7.30
CA VAL A 58 15.99 -8.89 -6.94
C VAL A 58 16.09 -8.34 -5.52
N LEU A 59 17.11 -8.78 -4.78
CA LEU A 59 17.42 -8.24 -3.46
C LEU A 59 18.29 -6.98 -3.59
N VAL A 60 17.90 -5.93 -2.87
CA VAL A 60 18.62 -4.66 -2.80
C VAL A 60 19.06 -4.44 -1.36
N ASP A 61 20.35 -4.31 -1.12
CA ASP A 61 20.88 -3.92 0.19
C ASP A 61 20.86 -2.38 0.31
N PRO A 62 20.00 -1.78 1.16
CA PRO A 62 19.91 -0.32 1.28
C PRO A 62 21.24 0.33 1.66
N ARG A 63 22.14 -0.41 2.34
CA ARG A 63 23.44 0.12 2.81
C ARG A 63 24.36 0.49 1.66
N LEU A 64 24.18 -0.13 0.49
CA LEU A 64 24.99 0.16 -0.69
C LEU A 64 24.63 1.50 -1.35
N THR A 65 23.42 2.01 -1.11
CA THR A 65 22.91 3.24 -1.73
C THR A 65 22.54 4.31 -0.72
N ALA A 66 22.60 4.03 0.59
CA ALA A 66 22.26 4.97 1.65
C ALA A 66 23.22 6.16 1.74
N ALA A 67 24.48 5.99 1.31
CA ALA A 67 25.50 7.04 1.33
C ALA A 67 26.28 7.05 0.01
N LEU A 68 25.98 8.03 -0.85
CA LEU A 68 26.62 8.14 -2.17
C LEU A 68 27.98 8.88 -2.11
N GLY A 69 28.19 9.75 -1.11
CA GLY A 69 29.42 10.51 -0.92
C GLY A 69 29.45 11.84 -1.69
N ALA A 70 30.45 12.68 -1.41
CA ALA A 70 30.50 14.07 -1.84
C ALA A 70 30.64 14.29 -3.36
N ASN A 71 31.12 13.29 -4.09
CA ASN A 71 31.36 13.36 -5.54
C ASN A 71 30.37 12.53 -6.36
N ALA A 72 29.32 11.99 -5.75
CA ALA A 72 28.33 11.20 -6.46
C ALA A 72 27.27 12.08 -7.13
N SER A 73 26.76 11.59 -8.26
CA SER A 73 25.60 12.16 -8.93
C SER A 73 24.32 11.62 -8.31
N PHE A 74 23.33 12.49 -8.12
CA PHE A 74 22.00 12.10 -7.72
C PHE A 74 21.17 11.76 -8.96
N ARG A 75 20.05 11.06 -8.76
CA ARG A 75 19.06 10.88 -9.84
C ARG A 75 18.32 12.19 -9.99
N GLU A 76 18.29 12.73 -11.21
CA GLU A 76 17.76 14.07 -11.47
C GLU A 76 16.24 14.05 -11.73
N ASP A 77 15.72 12.97 -12.31
CA ASP A 77 14.30 12.86 -12.69
C ASP A 77 13.69 11.51 -12.25
N SER A 78 12.56 11.55 -11.55
CA SER A 78 11.89 10.35 -11.03
C SER A 78 11.10 9.56 -12.08
N PHE A 79 10.75 10.19 -13.20
CA PHE A 79 9.98 9.62 -14.31
C PHE A 79 10.87 8.99 -15.37
N ASP A 80 12.03 9.59 -15.65
CA ASP A 80 12.98 9.12 -16.65
C ASP A 80 14.11 8.27 -16.03
N SER A 81 14.48 8.52 -14.76
CA SER A 81 15.60 7.85 -14.07
C SER A 81 15.13 7.04 -12.85
N HIS A 82 14.57 5.86 -13.13
CA HIS A 82 14.12 4.92 -12.10
C HIS A 82 15.26 4.37 -11.23
N PHE A 83 14.95 4.04 -9.97
CA PHE A 83 15.92 3.47 -9.04
C PHE A 83 16.17 1.99 -9.33
N ASN A 84 17.22 1.67 -10.08
CA ASN A 84 17.55 0.29 -10.45
C ASN A 84 19.03 -0.04 -10.21
N PRO A 85 19.45 -0.18 -8.94
CA PRO A 85 20.87 -0.40 -8.60
C PRO A 85 21.40 -1.78 -9.06
N THR A 86 20.51 -2.71 -9.41
CA THR A 86 20.85 -4.06 -9.89
C THR A 86 20.85 -4.18 -11.41
N ASN A 87 20.56 -3.08 -12.13
CA ASN A 87 20.46 -3.04 -13.59
C ASN A 87 19.58 -4.18 -14.16
N THR A 88 18.48 -4.48 -13.47
CA THR A 88 17.57 -5.57 -13.84
C THR A 88 16.56 -5.10 -14.86
N SER A 89 16.21 -5.93 -15.85
CA SER A 89 15.22 -5.56 -16.87
C SER A 89 13.81 -5.59 -16.27
N PRO A 90 13.01 -4.50 -16.36
CA PRO A 90 11.59 -4.49 -15.99
C PRO A 90 10.75 -5.52 -16.76
N PRO A 91 9.62 -5.99 -16.19
CA PRO A 91 9.15 -5.72 -14.82
C PRO A 91 9.78 -6.66 -13.77
N PHE A 92 10.04 -6.16 -12.56
CA PHE A 92 10.56 -6.94 -11.43
C PHE A 92 10.24 -6.29 -10.07
N PHE A 93 10.25 -7.11 -9.01
CA PHE A 93 10.18 -6.72 -7.61
C PHE A 93 11.58 -6.39 -7.08
N GLN A 94 11.73 -5.20 -6.51
CA GLN A 94 12.90 -4.80 -5.72
C GLN A 94 12.66 -5.08 -4.24
N ILE A 95 13.44 -6.00 -3.68
CA ILE A 95 13.24 -6.53 -2.33
C ILE A 95 14.31 -5.96 -1.40
N PHE A 96 13.91 -5.04 -0.54
CA PHE A 96 14.82 -4.41 0.44
C PHE A 96 14.90 -5.16 1.77
N ASP A 97 13.85 -5.93 2.10
CA ASP A 97 13.78 -6.77 3.29
C ASP A 97 13.34 -8.18 2.90
N ARG A 98 14.06 -9.20 3.39
CA ARG A 98 13.81 -10.60 3.03
C ARG A 98 12.44 -11.09 3.51
N SER A 99 11.85 -10.48 4.53
CA SER A 99 10.49 -10.83 4.98
C SER A 99 9.44 -10.62 3.89
N PHE A 100 9.69 -9.73 2.91
CA PHE A 100 8.79 -9.52 1.78
C PHE A 100 8.70 -10.74 0.84
N LEU A 101 9.71 -11.62 0.84
CA LEU A 101 9.65 -12.88 0.08
C LEU A 101 8.49 -13.77 0.55
N ALA A 102 8.12 -13.70 1.84
CA ALA A 102 6.98 -14.44 2.37
C ALA A 102 5.64 -13.89 1.86
N ILE A 103 5.59 -12.62 1.44
CA ILE A 103 4.40 -11.98 0.87
C ILE A 103 4.25 -12.35 -0.63
N LEU A 104 5.35 -12.37 -1.37
CA LEU A 104 5.37 -12.69 -2.80
C LEU A 104 5.00 -14.14 -3.12
N GLY A 105 5.22 -15.06 -2.17
CA GLY A 105 5.05 -16.49 -2.40
C GLY A 105 6.16 -17.10 -3.26
N SER A 106 5.92 -18.27 -3.83
CA SER A 106 6.96 -19.09 -4.46
C SER A 106 7.22 -18.80 -5.95
N SER A 107 6.31 -18.08 -6.62
CA SER A 107 6.42 -17.79 -8.06
C SER A 107 5.72 -16.47 -8.41
N PRO A 108 6.17 -15.32 -7.86
CA PRO A 108 5.55 -14.04 -8.15
C PRO A 108 5.73 -13.65 -9.61
N SER A 109 4.76 -12.91 -10.15
CA SER A 109 4.86 -12.27 -11.45
C SER A 109 4.19 -10.89 -11.48
N ILE A 110 4.68 -10.04 -12.36
CA ILE A 110 4.08 -8.78 -12.79
C ILE A 110 3.93 -8.87 -14.30
N HIS A 111 2.69 -8.72 -14.77
CA HIS A 111 2.39 -8.60 -16.18
C HIS A 111 1.25 -7.61 -16.38
N GLU A 112 1.32 -6.85 -17.46
CA GLU A 112 0.24 -5.97 -17.88
C GLU A 112 -0.91 -6.80 -18.46
N VAL A 113 -2.13 -6.56 -17.97
CA VAL A 113 -3.32 -7.33 -18.36
C VAL A 113 -4.25 -6.52 -19.26
N ALA A 114 -4.14 -5.19 -19.25
CA ALA A 114 -4.83 -4.28 -20.14
C ALA A 114 -4.14 -2.90 -20.07
N SER A 115 -4.08 -2.18 -21.19
CA SER A 115 -3.51 -0.83 -21.27
C SER A 115 -4.23 0.01 -22.33
N ASN A 116 -4.15 1.33 -22.16
CA ASN A 116 -4.64 2.30 -23.13
C ASN A 116 -3.91 3.63 -22.94
N ASP A 117 -3.15 4.04 -23.95
CA ASP A 117 -2.30 5.25 -23.88
C ASP A 117 -3.08 6.56 -24.06
N THR A 118 -4.35 6.47 -24.49
CA THR A 118 -5.17 7.64 -24.82
C THR A 118 -6.32 7.86 -23.83
N PHE A 119 -6.59 6.88 -22.97
CA PHE A 119 -7.65 6.95 -21.97
C PHE A 119 -7.23 6.22 -20.69
N ALA A 120 -7.14 6.94 -19.58
CA ALA A 120 -6.81 6.42 -18.26
C ALA A 120 -8.00 5.67 -17.65
N PHE A 121 -8.38 4.54 -18.26
CA PHE A 121 -9.60 3.79 -17.97
C PHE A 121 -9.61 3.08 -16.61
N ALA A 122 -8.44 2.81 -16.03
CA ALA A 122 -8.24 2.14 -14.75
C ALA A 122 -7.29 2.95 -13.86
N HIS A 123 -7.82 4.00 -13.23
CA HIS A 123 -7.04 4.96 -12.45
C HIS A 123 -7.28 4.81 -10.94
N GLU A 124 -8.53 4.62 -10.53
CA GLU A 124 -8.96 4.70 -9.12
C GLU A 124 -10.02 3.65 -8.77
N ALA A 125 -10.44 3.61 -7.49
CA ALA A 125 -11.48 2.72 -6.97
C ALA A 125 -11.33 1.20 -7.29
N PRO A 126 -10.15 0.57 -7.14
CA PRO A 126 -10.08 -0.88 -7.29
C PRO A 126 -10.92 -1.58 -6.21
N ILE A 127 -12.00 -2.25 -6.63
CA ILE A 127 -12.88 -3.03 -5.75
C ILE A 127 -12.98 -4.45 -6.30
N TYR A 128 -12.59 -5.44 -5.51
CA TYR A 128 -12.79 -6.84 -5.85
C TYR A 128 -14.09 -7.38 -5.25
N ASP A 129 -14.98 -7.90 -6.09
CA ASP A 129 -16.16 -8.67 -5.66
C ASP A 129 -15.89 -10.17 -5.84
N PRO A 130 -15.61 -10.93 -4.76
CA PRO A 130 -15.31 -12.35 -4.86
C PRO A 130 -16.51 -13.20 -5.30
N SER A 131 -17.74 -12.71 -5.17
CA SER A 131 -18.92 -13.46 -5.60
C SER A 131 -19.09 -13.49 -7.12
N LEU A 132 -18.49 -12.53 -7.81
CA LEU A 132 -18.52 -12.39 -9.26
C LEU A 132 -17.17 -12.73 -9.92
N ASP A 133 -16.10 -12.80 -9.11
CA ASP A 133 -14.73 -12.85 -9.59
C ASP A 133 -14.39 -11.66 -10.50
N GLU A 134 -14.85 -10.47 -10.10
CA GLU A 134 -14.70 -9.24 -10.88
C GLU A 134 -13.98 -8.15 -10.07
N VAL A 135 -13.11 -7.42 -10.75
CA VAL A 135 -12.51 -6.18 -10.23
C VAL A 135 -13.17 -5.00 -10.94
N PHE A 136 -13.70 -4.08 -10.16
CA PHE A 136 -14.27 -2.80 -10.59
C PHE A 136 -13.24 -1.70 -10.35
N PHE A 137 -13.28 -0.67 -11.18
CA PHE A 137 -12.40 0.50 -11.07
C PHE A 137 -13.00 1.68 -11.85
N ALA A 138 -12.54 2.88 -11.52
CA ALA A 138 -12.92 4.11 -12.19
C ALA A 138 -11.79 4.61 -13.09
N SER A 139 -12.15 5.22 -14.21
CA SER A 139 -11.23 6.01 -15.02
C SER A 139 -10.88 7.32 -14.30
N ASN A 140 -9.76 7.94 -14.68
CA ASN A 140 -9.34 9.21 -14.10
C ASN A 140 -10.46 10.27 -14.21
N ASP A 141 -10.70 11.01 -13.13
CA ASP A 141 -11.70 12.08 -13.07
C ASP A 141 -11.05 13.46 -13.30
N GLY A 142 -11.22 13.99 -14.51
CA GLY A 142 -10.50 15.17 -14.98
C GLY A 142 -9.18 14.83 -15.66
N GLY A 143 -8.39 15.87 -15.95
CA GLY A 143 -7.10 15.74 -16.64
C GLY A 143 -7.22 15.30 -18.11
N LEU A 144 -6.10 15.39 -18.83
CA LEU A 144 -6.07 15.15 -20.29
C LEU A 144 -6.48 13.72 -20.67
N LEU A 145 -6.09 12.71 -19.88
CA LEU A 145 -6.38 11.30 -20.16
C LEU A 145 -7.67 10.80 -19.50
N GLY A 146 -8.30 11.57 -18.61
CA GLY A 146 -9.56 11.16 -17.98
C GLY A 146 -10.76 11.32 -18.88
N MET A 147 -10.65 12.10 -19.97
CA MET A 147 -11.73 12.38 -20.93
C MET A 147 -13.04 12.80 -20.23
N SER A 148 -12.90 13.47 -19.09
CA SER A 148 -13.97 13.94 -18.22
C SER A 148 -13.65 15.35 -17.74
N ASP A 149 -14.68 16.15 -17.54
CA ASP A 149 -14.56 17.58 -17.25
C ASP A 149 -15.85 18.10 -16.56
N LEU A 150 -16.11 19.39 -16.65
CA LEU A 150 -17.33 20.01 -16.12
C LEU A 150 -18.61 19.39 -16.70
N GLU A 151 -18.58 19.01 -17.97
CA GLU A 151 -19.73 18.57 -18.76
C GLU A 151 -19.73 17.07 -19.08
N HIS A 152 -18.58 16.41 -18.96
CA HIS A 152 -18.41 14.98 -19.25
C HIS A 152 -18.04 14.18 -18.00
N ASN A 153 -18.78 13.09 -17.76
CA ASN A 153 -18.54 12.20 -16.63
C ASN A 153 -17.38 11.22 -16.90
N ASN A 154 -16.71 10.76 -15.84
CA ASN A 154 -15.77 9.65 -15.95
C ASN A 154 -16.49 8.29 -16.06
N GLN A 155 -15.75 7.22 -16.33
CA GLN A 155 -16.30 5.88 -16.56
C GLN A 155 -15.96 4.95 -15.41
N ILE A 156 -16.91 4.09 -15.03
CA ILE A 156 -16.65 2.95 -14.17
C ILE A 156 -16.67 1.70 -15.03
N SER A 157 -15.69 0.84 -14.84
CA SER A 157 -15.53 -0.38 -15.62
C SER A 157 -15.20 -1.55 -14.71
N LYS A 158 -15.30 -2.74 -15.29
CA LYS A 158 -14.92 -3.99 -14.63
C LYS A 158 -14.19 -4.93 -15.57
N LEU A 159 -13.44 -5.84 -14.98
CA LEU A 159 -12.86 -7.01 -15.63
C LEU A 159 -13.03 -8.25 -14.75
N ASN A 160 -12.97 -9.42 -15.36
CA ASN A 160 -12.95 -10.68 -14.62
C ASN A 160 -11.51 -11.02 -14.18
N LEU A 161 -11.33 -11.36 -12.91
CA LEU A 161 -10.00 -11.56 -12.33
C LEU A 161 -9.34 -12.85 -12.86
N SER A 162 -10.06 -13.97 -12.93
CA SER A 162 -9.49 -15.21 -13.49
C SER A 162 -9.07 -15.10 -14.96
N ALA A 163 -9.71 -14.24 -15.75
CA ALA A 163 -9.26 -13.93 -17.11
C ALA A 163 -7.86 -13.29 -17.13
N THR A 164 -7.45 -12.60 -16.07
CA THR A 164 -6.12 -11.99 -15.94
C THR A 164 -5.00 -13.01 -15.70
N GLU A 165 -5.33 -14.17 -15.11
CA GLU A 165 -4.36 -15.22 -14.79
C GLU A 165 -3.89 -15.96 -16.05
N VAL A 166 -4.79 -16.08 -17.04
CA VAL A 166 -4.51 -16.77 -18.32
C VAL A 166 -4.10 -15.82 -19.44
N ALA A 167 -4.24 -14.51 -19.24
CA ALA A 167 -3.90 -13.49 -20.21
C ALA A 167 -2.37 -13.32 -20.35
N THR A 168 -1.74 -14.16 -21.18
CA THR A 168 -0.33 -14.02 -21.53
C THR A 168 -0.19 -13.19 -22.81
N GLY A 169 -0.01 -11.87 -22.67
CA GLY A 169 0.27 -10.97 -23.80
C GLY A 169 -0.95 -10.58 -24.64
N SER A 170 -2.16 -10.78 -24.14
CA SER A 170 -3.42 -10.29 -24.74
C SER A 170 -4.19 -9.47 -23.72
N SER A 171 -4.80 -8.36 -24.17
CA SER A 171 -5.61 -7.51 -23.29
C SER A 171 -6.86 -8.25 -22.82
N VAL A 172 -7.12 -8.22 -21.51
CA VAL A 172 -8.36 -8.68 -20.91
C VAL A 172 -9.50 -7.73 -21.31
N PRO A 173 -10.70 -8.24 -21.66
CA PRO A 173 -11.85 -7.40 -21.97
C PRO A 173 -12.26 -6.53 -20.78
N ILE A 174 -12.45 -5.24 -21.04
CA ILE A 174 -12.96 -4.26 -20.08
C ILE A 174 -14.42 -3.98 -20.39
N THR A 175 -15.29 -4.11 -19.38
CA THR A 175 -16.73 -3.89 -19.52
C THR A 175 -17.13 -2.62 -18.76
N PRO A 176 -17.62 -1.57 -19.43
CA PRO A 176 -18.11 -0.37 -18.77
C PRO A 176 -19.45 -0.63 -18.06
N LEU A 177 -19.66 0.04 -16.93
CA LEU A 177 -20.94 0.11 -16.23
C LEU A 177 -21.72 1.33 -16.72
N ILE A 178 -22.98 1.14 -17.08
CA ILE A 178 -23.88 2.25 -17.43
C ILE A 178 -24.61 2.67 -16.17
N LEU A 179 -24.24 3.83 -15.63
CA LEU A 179 -24.82 4.39 -14.40
C LEU A 179 -25.56 5.71 -14.69
N PRO A 180 -26.57 6.07 -13.87
CA PRO A 180 -27.29 7.33 -14.01
C PRO A 180 -26.43 8.56 -13.66
N ASP A 181 -26.89 9.73 -14.09
CA ASP A 181 -26.25 11.04 -13.83
C ASP A 181 -26.18 11.45 -12.35
N THR A 182 -26.68 10.62 -11.43
CA THR A 182 -26.48 10.79 -9.99
C THR A 182 -25.11 10.31 -9.52
N ILE A 183 -24.40 9.50 -10.31
CA ILE A 183 -23.05 9.01 -10.01
C ILE A 183 -22.03 9.75 -10.88
N GLN A 184 -21.38 10.77 -10.34
CA GLN A 184 -20.62 11.76 -11.11
C GLN A 184 -19.16 11.87 -10.67
N MET A 185 -18.20 11.62 -11.55
CA MET A 185 -16.77 11.68 -11.25
C MET A 185 -16.44 10.71 -10.11
N THR A 186 -16.70 9.41 -10.31
CA THR A 186 -16.35 8.40 -9.29
C THR A 186 -14.84 8.38 -9.14
N ASN A 187 -14.33 8.75 -7.97
CA ASN A 187 -12.91 8.63 -7.70
C ASN A 187 -12.68 7.31 -6.97
N GLY A 188 -12.87 7.29 -5.65
CA GLY A 188 -12.64 6.12 -4.82
C GLY A 188 -13.83 5.18 -4.71
N GLY A 189 -13.60 4.07 -4.02
CA GLY A 189 -14.63 3.08 -3.77
C GLY A 189 -14.17 1.92 -2.90
N THR A 190 -15.12 1.25 -2.27
CA THR A 190 -14.84 0.06 -1.46
C THR A 190 -16.00 -0.92 -1.48
N GLY A 191 -15.80 -2.13 -0.95
CA GLY A 191 -16.84 -3.13 -0.82
C GLY A 191 -16.35 -4.55 -1.12
N PRO A 192 -17.29 -5.50 -1.31
CA PRO A 192 -18.73 -5.29 -1.24
C PRO A 192 -19.22 -4.85 0.15
N TYR A 193 -20.07 -3.82 0.20
CA TYR A 193 -20.76 -3.38 1.41
C TYR A 193 -22.25 -3.65 1.24
N ARG A 194 -22.79 -4.60 2.03
CA ARG A 194 -24.17 -5.09 1.90
C ARG A 194 -24.49 -5.54 0.46
N SER A 195 -23.58 -6.32 -0.13
CA SER A 195 -23.67 -6.85 -1.50
C SER A 195 -23.71 -5.79 -2.61
N SER A 196 -23.29 -4.56 -2.30
CA SER A 196 -23.17 -3.46 -3.27
C SER A 196 -21.73 -2.94 -3.30
N LEU A 197 -21.34 -2.32 -4.40
CA LEU A 197 -20.20 -1.42 -4.43
C LEU A 197 -20.56 -0.17 -3.61
N LEU A 198 -19.65 0.31 -2.78
CA LEU A 198 -19.78 1.60 -2.09
C LEU A 198 -18.86 2.59 -2.80
N LEU A 199 -19.42 3.37 -3.72
CA LEU A 199 -18.69 4.34 -4.52
C LEU A 199 -18.73 5.72 -3.85
N ILE A 200 -17.65 6.47 -4.03
CA ILE A 200 -17.56 7.87 -3.63
C ILE A 200 -17.21 8.72 -4.84
N THR A 201 -17.80 9.90 -4.93
CA THR A 201 -17.82 10.69 -6.16
C THR A 201 -17.37 12.11 -5.90
N SER A 202 -16.51 12.65 -6.77
CA SER A 202 -15.98 14.02 -6.71
C SER A 202 -17.00 15.07 -7.10
N GLY A 203 -18.09 14.69 -7.80
CA GLY A 203 -19.05 15.61 -8.39
C GLY A 203 -18.48 16.39 -9.58
N ARG A 204 -19.34 17.10 -10.32
CA ARG A 204 -18.90 18.02 -11.39
C ARG A 204 -19.89 19.16 -11.59
N GLY A 205 -19.38 20.37 -11.83
CA GLY A 205 -20.19 21.57 -12.01
C GLY A 205 -21.23 21.73 -10.88
N PRO A 206 -22.53 21.84 -11.20
CA PRO A 206 -23.59 21.97 -10.19
C PRO A 206 -23.95 20.64 -9.52
N LEU A 207 -23.52 19.50 -10.07
CA LEU A 207 -23.85 18.18 -9.56
C LEU A 207 -22.97 17.85 -8.34
N PRO A 208 -23.57 17.54 -7.18
CA PRO A 208 -22.84 17.42 -5.94
C PRO A 208 -21.98 16.14 -5.87
N PRO A 209 -20.87 16.15 -5.12
CA PRO A 209 -20.20 14.94 -4.68
C PRO A 209 -21.15 14.09 -3.81
N SER A 210 -21.01 12.77 -3.87
CA SER A 210 -21.87 11.84 -3.15
C SER A 210 -21.21 10.50 -2.80
N ILE A 211 -21.78 9.82 -1.81
CA ILE A 211 -21.52 8.42 -1.48
C ILE A 211 -22.76 7.62 -1.90
N ALA A 212 -22.56 6.54 -2.65
CA ALA A 212 -23.66 5.75 -3.17
C ALA A 212 -23.40 4.24 -3.11
N LEU A 213 -24.48 3.48 -2.94
CA LEU A 213 -24.49 2.04 -3.20
C LEU A 213 -24.81 1.81 -4.67
N VAL A 214 -24.02 0.96 -5.32
CA VAL A 214 -24.25 0.52 -6.70
C VAL A 214 -24.29 -1.01 -6.72
N ASN A 215 -25.37 -1.57 -7.26
CA ASN A 215 -25.45 -3.02 -7.45
C ASN A 215 -24.40 -3.45 -8.49
N PRO A 216 -23.49 -4.39 -8.17
CA PRO A 216 -22.48 -4.85 -9.13
C PRO A 216 -23.08 -5.60 -10.32
N ASN A 217 -24.32 -6.09 -10.19
CA ASN A 217 -25.06 -6.77 -11.25
C ASN A 217 -25.99 -5.81 -12.02
N PRO A 218 -26.18 -6.01 -13.34
CA PRO A 218 -27.21 -5.32 -14.12
C PRO A 218 -28.59 -5.46 -13.46
N PRO A 219 -29.42 -4.39 -13.45
CA PRO A 219 -29.25 -3.13 -14.15
C PRO A 219 -28.45 -2.05 -13.38
N HIS A 220 -27.61 -2.43 -12.42
CA HIS A 220 -26.77 -1.53 -11.63
C HIS A 220 -27.55 -0.48 -10.83
N ASN A 221 -28.61 -0.91 -10.14
CA ASN A 221 -29.43 -0.04 -9.31
C ASN A 221 -28.56 0.77 -8.33
N VAL A 222 -28.85 2.08 -8.27
CA VAL A 222 -28.11 3.06 -7.47
C VAL A 222 -28.94 3.54 -6.29
N THR A 223 -28.31 3.75 -5.15
CA THR A 223 -28.90 4.45 -4.00
C THR A 223 -27.88 5.42 -3.40
N VAL A 224 -28.15 6.72 -3.51
CA VAL A 224 -27.34 7.77 -2.87
C VAL A 224 -27.58 7.72 -1.35
N LEU A 225 -26.50 7.66 -0.58
CA LEU A 225 -26.54 7.63 0.88
C LEU A 225 -26.25 8.99 1.51
N LEU A 226 -25.40 9.79 0.89
CA LEU A 226 -24.95 11.08 1.41
C LEU A 226 -24.44 11.97 0.27
N ASP A 227 -24.84 13.25 0.23
CA ASP A 227 -24.44 14.22 -0.80
C ASP A 227 -24.11 15.63 -0.25
N ASN A 228 -24.24 15.82 1.07
CA ASN A 228 -23.99 17.12 1.71
C ASN A 228 -23.55 16.97 3.17
N TYR A 229 -22.97 18.05 3.69
CA TYR A 229 -22.65 18.24 5.11
C TYR A 229 -23.43 19.43 5.67
N PHE A 230 -24.52 19.16 6.38
CA PHE A 230 -25.43 20.19 6.93
C PHE A 230 -25.88 21.23 5.89
N GLY A 231 -26.23 20.77 4.69
CA GLY A 231 -26.66 21.61 3.58
C GLY A 231 -25.52 22.24 2.76
N ARG A 232 -24.26 22.04 3.14
CA ARG A 232 -23.10 22.45 2.32
C ARG A 232 -22.68 21.30 1.43
N GLN A 233 -22.34 21.58 0.18
CA GLN A 233 -21.71 20.57 -0.67
C GLN A 233 -20.31 20.27 -0.16
N PHE A 234 -19.90 19.01 -0.27
CA PHE A 234 -18.50 18.63 -0.15
C PHE A 234 -17.65 19.28 -1.26
N ASN A 235 -16.33 19.31 -1.09
CA ASN A 235 -15.43 19.89 -2.09
C ASN A 235 -15.38 18.98 -3.33
N SER A 236 -14.71 17.84 -3.19
CA SER A 236 -14.62 16.72 -4.12
C SER A 236 -14.16 15.52 -3.32
N LEU A 237 -15.08 14.60 -3.07
CA LEU A 237 -14.79 13.44 -2.25
C LEU A 237 -13.83 12.49 -2.96
N ASN A 238 -12.80 12.02 -2.27
CA ASN A 238 -11.71 11.29 -2.92
C ASN A 238 -11.78 9.80 -2.64
N ASP A 239 -11.60 9.37 -1.39
CA ASP A 239 -11.53 7.95 -1.07
C ASP A 239 -12.38 7.54 0.14
N ILE A 240 -12.73 6.25 0.23
CA ILE A 240 -13.74 5.75 1.17
C ILE A 240 -13.38 4.37 1.74
N LYS A 241 -13.62 4.17 3.04
CA LYS A 241 -13.44 2.88 3.72
C LYS A 241 -14.52 2.61 4.75
N VAL A 242 -14.92 1.35 4.86
CA VAL A 242 -15.78 0.88 5.95
C VAL A 242 -14.89 0.45 7.13
N HIS A 243 -15.16 0.98 8.31
CA HIS A 243 -14.45 0.60 9.52
C HIS A 243 -14.76 -0.87 9.88
N PRO A 244 -13.73 -1.71 10.09
CA PRO A 244 -13.90 -3.17 10.12
C PRO A 244 -14.75 -3.68 11.29
N ILE A 245 -14.75 -2.97 12.43
CA ILE A 245 -15.47 -3.42 13.63
C ILE A 245 -16.85 -2.78 13.74
N SER A 246 -16.95 -1.47 13.50
CA SER A 246 -18.18 -0.71 13.74
C SER A 246 -19.10 -0.60 12.52
N GLY A 247 -18.62 -0.97 11.33
CA GLY A 247 -19.35 -0.86 10.07
C GLY A 247 -19.71 0.57 9.67
N LYS A 248 -19.06 1.59 10.24
CA LYS A 248 -19.29 3.01 9.89
C LYS A 248 -18.40 3.38 8.71
N ILE A 249 -18.86 4.33 7.91
CA ILE A 249 -18.18 4.74 6.68
C ILE A 249 -17.27 5.91 7.00
N PHE A 250 -16.03 5.87 6.54
CA PHE A 250 -15.06 6.95 6.67
C PHE A 250 -14.59 7.34 5.28
N PHE A 251 -14.38 8.64 5.05
CA PHE A 251 -14.05 9.15 3.74
C PHE A 251 -13.30 10.47 3.79
N THR A 252 -12.56 10.76 2.74
CA THR A 252 -11.79 11.99 2.56
C THR A 252 -12.52 12.99 1.67
N ASP A 253 -12.47 14.26 2.04
CA ASP A 253 -12.93 15.39 1.23
C ASP A 253 -11.75 16.32 0.97
N VAL A 254 -11.45 16.55 -0.30
CA VAL A 254 -10.26 17.27 -0.75
C VAL A 254 -10.62 18.19 -1.90
N VAL A 255 -9.77 19.15 -2.25
CA VAL A 255 -10.05 20.19 -3.25
C VAL A 255 -9.71 19.83 -4.71
N TYR A 256 -9.42 18.56 -5.04
CA TYR A 256 -8.95 18.19 -6.38
C TYR A 256 -9.87 18.65 -7.51
N GLY A 257 -11.19 18.55 -7.36
CA GLY A 257 -12.12 18.99 -8.39
C GLY A 257 -12.03 20.48 -8.70
N SER A 258 -11.72 21.31 -7.71
CA SER A 258 -11.48 22.73 -7.92
C SER A 258 -10.12 22.98 -8.59
N LEU A 259 -9.09 22.24 -8.18
CA LEU A 259 -7.74 22.33 -8.76
C LEU A 259 -7.70 21.88 -10.23
N PHE A 260 -8.51 20.90 -10.60
CA PHE A 260 -8.65 20.39 -11.97
C PHE A 260 -9.85 21.00 -12.72
N HIS A 261 -10.44 22.07 -12.18
CA HIS A 261 -11.43 22.92 -12.85
C HIS A 261 -12.76 22.25 -13.25
N PHE A 262 -13.13 21.13 -12.62
CA PHE A 262 -14.45 20.49 -12.82
C PHE A 262 -15.40 20.70 -11.64
N ARG A 263 -14.97 21.34 -10.55
CA ARG A 263 -15.81 21.77 -9.42
C ARG A 263 -15.61 23.26 -9.09
N PRO A 264 -16.61 23.92 -8.47
CA PRO A 264 -16.45 25.27 -7.91
C PRO A 264 -15.37 25.34 -6.82
N ALA A 265 -15.05 26.58 -6.40
CA ALA A 265 -14.16 26.81 -5.26
C ALA A 265 -14.68 26.10 -3.99
N PRO A 266 -13.78 25.52 -3.18
CA PRO A 266 -14.14 24.74 -2.01
C PRO A 266 -14.87 25.59 -0.96
N GLN A 267 -15.83 24.97 -0.28
CA GLN A 267 -16.60 25.59 0.80
C GLN A 267 -16.35 24.96 2.17
N LEU A 268 -15.58 23.87 2.20
CA LEU A 268 -15.19 23.13 3.40
C LEU A 268 -13.66 22.97 3.45
N PRO A 269 -13.05 22.80 4.63
CA PRO A 269 -11.64 22.40 4.74
C PRO A 269 -11.38 21.00 4.18
N ASN A 270 -10.12 20.69 3.88
CA ASN A 270 -9.69 19.32 3.60
C ASN A 270 -9.69 18.51 4.89
N GLN A 271 -10.50 17.46 4.94
CA GLN A 271 -10.75 16.73 6.19
C GLN A 271 -11.32 15.34 5.95
N VAL A 272 -11.24 14.53 7.00
CA VAL A 272 -11.78 13.17 7.04
C VAL A 272 -13.09 13.19 7.81
N TYR A 273 -14.09 12.51 7.28
CA TYR A 273 -15.40 12.39 7.90
C TYR A 273 -15.70 10.95 8.28
N ARG A 274 -16.62 10.80 9.23
CA ARG A 274 -17.32 9.55 9.53
C ARG A 274 -18.81 9.75 9.30
N PHE A 275 -19.39 8.85 8.52
CA PHE A 275 -20.83 8.72 8.27
C PHE A 275 -21.39 7.44 8.89
N ASP A 276 -22.52 7.59 9.58
CA ASP A 276 -23.33 6.49 10.08
C ASP A 276 -24.61 6.33 9.24
N PRO A 277 -24.67 5.34 8.34
CA PRO A 277 -25.84 5.15 7.48
C PRO A 277 -27.09 4.68 8.26
N GLY A 278 -26.96 4.24 9.50
CA GLY A 278 -28.10 3.84 10.33
C GLY A 278 -28.81 5.02 11.01
N THR A 279 -28.10 6.12 11.24
CA THR A 279 -28.63 7.31 11.93
C THR A 279 -28.63 8.57 11.06
N GLY A 280 -27.94 8.55 9.92
CA GLY A 280 -27.68 9.73 9.10
C GLY A 280 -26.59 10.66 9.66
N ALA A 281 -25.98 10.31 10.81
CA ALA A 281 -25.02 11.19 11.47
C ALA A 281 -23.69 11.26 10.70
N VAL A 282 -23.30 12.48 10.32
CA VAL A 282 -22.01 12.79 9.70
C VAL A 282 -21.22 13.71 10.63
N ARG A 283 -19.95 13.42 10.86
CA ARG A 283 -19.04 14.29 11.63
C ARG A 283 -17.64 14.27 11.06
N VAL A 284 -16.92 15.38 11.23
CA VAL A 284 -15.47 15.44 11.04
C VAL A 284 -14.80 14.58 12.11
N VAL A 285 -13.76 13.86 11.73
CA VAL A 285 -12.97 13.00 12.63
C VAL A 285 -11.48 13.34 12.64
N ALA A 286 -10.98 13.98 11.58
CA ALA A 286 -9.62 14.49 11.50
C ALA A 286 -9.56 15.64 10.48
N ASP A 287 -8.75 16.66 10.76
CA ASP A 287 -8.57 17.86 9.95
C ASP A 287 -7.08 18.25 9.88
N GLY A 288 -6.77 19.39 9.25
CA GLY A 288 -5.40 19.89 9.15
C GLY A 288 -4.55 19.25 8.04
N PHE A 289 -5.16 18.47 7.15
CA PHE A 289 -4.50 17.89 5.99
C PHE A 289 -4.29 18.96 4.90
N ASP A 290 -3.17 18.88 4.17
CA ASP A 290 -3.04 19.59 2.89
C ASP A 290 -3.95 18.93 1.85
N LYS A 291 -3.76 17.63 1.56
CA LYS A 291 -4.57 16.86 0.60
C LYS A 291 -4.76 15.43 1.09
N CYS A 292 -5.77 15.23 1.95
CA CYS A 292 -6.17 13.87 2.32
C CYS A 292 -6.64 13.11 1.07
N ASN A 293 -6.25 11.84 0.95
CA ASN A 293 -6.46 11.04 -0.24
C ASN A 293 -6.96 9.64 0.18
N GLY A 294 -6.16 8.60 0.04
CA GLY A 294 -6.51 7.25 0.49
C GLY A 294 -6.66 7.11 2.00
N LEU A 295 -7.47 6.13 2.43
CA LEU A 295 -7.52 5.71 3.83
C LEU A 295 -7.64 4.19 4.03
N ALA A 296 -7.04 3.71 5.12
CA ALA A 296 -7.11 2.31 5.53
C ALA A 296 -7.20 2.18 7.06
N PHE A 297 -7.69 1.04 7.53
CA PHE A 297 -7.74 0.72 8.96
C PHE A 297 -6.84 -0.46 9.29
N SER A 298 -6.29 -0.47 10.50
CA SER A 298 -5.75 -1.71 11.09
C SER A 298 -6.86 -2.76 11.24
N GLY A 299 -6.49 -4.04 11.29
CA GLY A 299 -7.45 -5.14 11.38
C GLY A 299 -8.36 -5.09 12.62
N ASP A 300 -7.86 -4.51 13.72
CA ASP A 300 -8.62 -4.26 14.95
C ASP A 300 -9.41 -2.93 14.94
N GLY A 301 -9.26 -2.11 13.90
CA GLY A 301 -9.93 -0.81 13.74
C GLY A 301 -9.39 0.32 14.62
N ASN A 302 -8.37 0.08 15.44
CA ASN A 302 -7.88 1.09 16.39
C ASN A 302 -7.00 2.18 15.74
N THR A 303 -6.47 1.92 14.54
CA THR A 303 -5.63 2.85 13.79
C THR A 303 -6.23 3.11 12.42
N ALA A 304 -6.31 4.38 12.05
CA ALA A 304 -6.59 4.82 10.69
C ALA A 304 -5.29 5.36 10.07
N TYR A 305 -4.98 4.93 8.85
CA TYR A 305 -3.94 5.47 7.99
C TYR A 305 -4.62 6.37 6.96
N VAL A 306 -4.20 7.63 6.87
CA VAL A 306 -4.74 8.66 5.97
C VAL A 306 -3.56 9.44 5.38
#